data_AF-A0A6C0FT44-F1
#
_entry.id   AF-A0A6C0FT44-F1
#
_cell.length_a   1.000
_cell.length_b   1.000
_cell.length_c   1.000
_cell.angle_alpha   90.00
_cell.angle_beta   90.00
_cell.angle_gamma   90.00
#
_symmetry.space_group_name_H-M   'P 1'
#
loop_
_entity.id
_entity.type
_entity.pdbx_description
1 polymer ?
#
loop_
_entity_poly.entity_id
_entity_poly.type
_entity_poly.pdbx_seq_one_letter_code
_entity_poly.pdbx_strand_id
1 'polypeptide(L)'
;MKVRTITKEELEKLKVSKLGTRIRMIREFLIELYGKENYSASRVANEAGVTPQNILQIEKGKITNPSYKTVIAIAKYFRVHQEIFYDDFYDNLSDIEPFEIGDVSSVASSNSENQSKKSNCVITVVGAGETISEVLEITDVEIRRLLKRIRLEIELIKQGE
;
A
#
# COMPACT_ATOMS: atom_id res chain seq x y z
N MET A 1 13.51 17.68 -13.79
CA MET A 1 12.49 16.73 -13.25
C MET A 1 12.17 17.18 -11.83
N LYS A 2 10.89 17.17 -11.40
CA LYS A 2 10.46 17.76 -10.12
C LYS A 2 10.09 16.67 -9.11
N VAL A 3 10.63 16.73 -7.91
CA VAL A 3 10.30 15.79 -6.83
C VAL A 3 9.76 16.58 -5.63
N ARG A 4 8.86 15.96 -4.86
CA ARG A 4 8.31 16.52 -3.63
C ARG A 4 8.36 15.48 -2.53
N THR A 5 8.89 15.86 -1.38
CA THR A 5 8.82 15.07 -0.16
C THR A 5 7.45 15.28 0.50
N ILE A 6 6.78 14.19 0.86
CA ILE A 6 5.57 14.20 1.67
C ILE A 6 5.94 14.50 3.11
N THR A 7 5.46 15.62 3.62
CA THR A 7 5.73 16.04 5.00
C THR A 7 5.08 15.11 6.02
N LYS A 8 5.56 15.14 7.28
CA LYS A 8 4.96 14.36 8.37
C LYS A 8 3.47 14.68 8.57
N GLU A 9 3.09 15.94 8.44
CA GLU A 9 1.68 16.36 8.57
C GLU A 9 0.80 15.78 7.46
N GLU A 10 1.30 15.76 6.22
CA GLU A 10 0.60 15.17 5.09
C GLU A 10 0.52 13.65 5.20
N LEU A 11 1.58 13.02 5.71
CA LEU A 11 1.61 11.59 5.99
C LEU A 11 0.54 11.21 7.03
N GLU A 12 0.42 11.95 8.12
CA GLU A 12 -0.63 11.72 9.13
C GLU A 12 -2.03 11.91 8.53
N LYS A 13 -2.22 12.91 7.67
CA LYS A 13 -3.49 13.09 6.93
C LYS A 13 -3.77 11.93 6.00
N LEU A 14 -2.78 11.44 5.25
CA LEU A 14 -2.92 10.29 4.35
C LEU A 14 -3.30 9.02 5.12
N LYS A 15 -2.65 8.78 6.26
CA LYS A 15 -2.92 7.64 7.12
C LYS A 15 -4.37 7.55 7.58
N VAL A 16 -4.92 8.64 8.12
CA VAL A 16 -6.31 8.65 8.62
C VAL A 16 -7.37 8.77 7.51
N SER A 17 -6.93 8.95 6.27
CA SER A 17 -7.79 9.11 5.11
C SER A 17 -8.16 7.77 4.48
N LYS A 18 -9.35 7.69 3.86
CA LYS A 18 -9.76 6.51 3.07
C LYS A 18 -9.02 6.47 1.74
N LEU A 19 -8.99 5.29 1.11
CA LEU A 19 -8.36 5.04 -0.20
C LEU A 19 -8.65 6.13 -1.24
N GLY A 20 -9.92 6.47 -1.44
CA GLY A 20 -10.31 7.51 -2.40
C GLY A 20 -9.71 8.89 -2.10
N THR A 21 -9.69 9.26 -0.83
CA THR A 21 -9.11 10.52 -0.36
C THR A 21 -7.59 10.52 -0.54
N ARG A 22 -6.90 9.40 -0.28
CA ARG A 22 -5.47 9.26 -0.55
C ARG A 22 -5.13 9.46 -2.02
N ILE A 23 -5.90 8.82 -2.91
CA ILE A 23 -5.77 9.01 -4.37
C ILE A 23 -5.93 10.49 -4.74
N ARG A 24 -6.96 11.16 -4.19
CA ARG A 24 -7.20 12.59 -4.46
C ARG A 24 -6.03 13.46 -4.00
N MET A 25 -5.55 13.28 -2.77
CA MET A 25 -4.46 14.06 -2.21
C MET A 25 -3.18 13.91 -3.02
N ILE A 26 -2.80 12.67 -3.35
CA ILE A 26 -1.60 12.41 -4.15
C ILE A 26 -1.75 13.03 -5.55
N ARG A 27 -2.95 12.96 -6.16
CA ARG A 27 -3.21 13.64 -7.43
C ARG A 27 -3.08 15.17 -7.31
N GLU A 28 -3.57 15.77 -6.23
CA GLU A 28 -3.45 17.21 -5.96
C GLU A 28 -1.98 17.62 -5.84
N PHE A 29 -1.15 16.86 -5.11
CA PHE A 29 0.28 17.12 -5.05
C PHE A 29 0.98 17.01 -6.41
N LEU A 30 0.60 16.04 -7.23
CA LEU A 30 1.12 15.90 -8.59
C LEU A 30 0.66 17.05 -9.50
N ILE A 31 -0.56 17.56 -9.33
CA ILE A 31 -1.03 18.78 -10.01
C ILE A 31 -0.19 19.99 -9.61
N GLU A 32 0.13 20.15 -8.33
CA GLU A 32 0.99 21.25 -7.85
C GLU A 32 2.39 21.19 -8.49
N LEU A 33 2.93 19.98 -8.66
CA LEU A 33 4.26 19.79 -9.25
C LEU A 33 4.28 19.98 -10.77
N TYR A 34 3.32 19.36 -11.46
CA TYR A 34 3.37 19.14 -12.91
C TYR A 34 2.27 19.84 -13.70
N GLY A 35 1.29 20.46 -13.03
CA GLY A 35 0.18 21.12 -13.68
C GLY A 35 -1.06 20.23 -13.84
N LYS A 36 -2.22 20.89 -13.88
CA LYS A 36 -3.55 20.26 -13.93
C LYS A 36 -3.79 19.54 -15.26
N GLU A 37 -3.20 20.01 -16.34
CA GLU A 37 -3.26 19.44 -17.68
C GLU A 37 -2.67 18.03 -17.76
N ASN A 38 -1.74 17.70 -16.85
CA ASN A 38 -1.09 16.40 -16.74
C ASN A 38 -1.87 15.48 -15.80
N TYR A 39 -2.34 15.97 -14.65
CA TYR A 39 -2.96 15.12 -13.63
C TYR A 39 -4.46 15.41 -13.39
N SER A 40 -5.18 15.89 -14.41
CA SER A 40 -6.63 16.04 -14.36
C SER A 40 -7.33 14.69 -14.22
N ALA A 41 -8.53 14.65 -13.61
CA ALA A 41 -9.33 13.42 -13.50
C ALA A 41 -9.55 12.73 -14.86
N SER A 42 -9.70 13.50 -15.94
CA SER A 42 -9.83 12.95 -17.29
C SER A 42 -8.56 12.26 -17.79
N ARG A 43 -7.38 12.81 -17.49
CA ARG A 43 -6.10 12.19 -17.83
C ARG A 43 -5.88 10.89 -17.04
N VAL A 44 -6.11 10.94 -15.74
CA VAL A 44 -6.00 9.76 -14.87
C VAL A 44 -6.95 8.67 -15.32
N ALA A 45 -8.20 9.02 -15.65
CA ALA A 45 -9.19 8.08 -16.12
C ALA A 45 -8.79 7.38 -17.43
N ASN A 46 -8.26 8.15 -18.39
CA ASN A 46 -7.78 7.61 -19.66
C ASN A 46 -6.67 6.58 -19.43
N GLU A 47 -5.67 6.92 -18.62
CA GLU A 47 -4.58 5.98 -18.32
C GLU A 47 -5.06 4.76 -17.51
N ALA A 48 -5.99 4.97 -16.58
CA ALA A 48 -6.56 3.90 -15.76
C ALA A 48 -7.59 3.02 -16.49
N GLY A 49 -7.95 3.36 -17.73
CA GLY A 49 -8.95 2.64 -18.52
C GLY A 49 -10.36 2.71 -17.94
N VAL A 50 -10.72 3.82 -17.29
CA VAL A 50 -12.03 4.07 -16.68
C VAL A 50 -12.60 5.42 -17.13
N THR A 51 -13.82 5.75 -16.73
CA THR A 51 -14.41 7.07 -17.05
C THR A 51 -13.93 8.14 -16.07
N PRO A 52 -13.85 9.42 -16.48
CA PRO A 52 -13.52 10.53 -15.56
C PRO A 52 -14.45 10.61 -14.36
N GLN A 53 -15.73 10.30 -14.57
CA GLN A 53 -16.72 10.22 -13.50
C GLN A 53 -16.35 9.13 -12.49
N ASN A 54 -15.88 7.96 -12.94
CA ASN A 54 -15.47 6.88 -12.05
C ASN A 54 -14.35 7.33 -11.10
N ILE A 55 -13.31 8.00 -11.62
CA ILE A 55 -12.23 8.60 -10.80
C ILE A 55 -12.80 9.57 -9.75
N LEU A 56 -13.68 10.48 -10.16
CA LEU A 56 -14.30 11.44 -9.23
C LEU A 56 -15.16 10.76 -8.15
N GLN A 57 -15.84 9.65 -8.48
CA GLN A 57 -16.64 8.89 -7.50
C GLN A 57 -15.74 8.12 -6.52
N ILE A 58 -14.61 7.57 -6.98
CA ILE A 58 -13.58 6.98 -6.12
C ILE A 58 -13.04 8.03 -5.15
N GLU A 59 -12.60 9.18 -5.67
CA GLU A 59 -12.00 10.26 -4.86
C GLU A 59 -12.94 10.86 -3.82
N LYS A 60 -14.24 10.89 -4.12
CA LYS A 60 -15.30 11.32 -3.18
C LYS A 60 -15.71 10.23 -2.19
N GLY A 61 -15.12 9.02 -2.29
CA GLY A 61 -15.46 7.88 -1.44
C GLY A 61 -16.85 7.28 -1.72
N LYS A 62 -17.46 7.60 -2.87
CA LYS A 62 -18.72 6.99 -3.31
C LYS A 62 -18.51 5.58 -3.87
N ILE A 63 -17.37 5.36 -4.53
CA ILE A 63 -16.85 4.02 -4.82
C ILE A 63 -15.78 3.72 -3.77
N THR A 64 -16.12 2.89 -2.78
CA THR A 64 -15.23 2.55 -1.66
C THR A 64 -14.30 1.38 -1.98
N ASN A 65 -14.69 0.51 -2.91
CA ASN A 65 -13.94 -0.68 -3.30
C ASN A 65 -13.71 -0.71 -4.83
N PRO A 66 -12.88 0.19 -5.38
CA PRO A 66 -12.50 0.12 -6.78
C PRO A 66 -11.75 -1.17 -7.08
N SER A 67 -11.79 -1.63 -8.34
CA SER A 67 -11.06 -2.82 -8.72
C SER A 67 -9.56 -2.65 -8.47
N TYR A 68 -8.89 -3.71 -8.02
CA TYR A 68 -7.44 -3.71 -7.81
C TYR A 68 -6.68 -3.25 -9.06
N LYS A 69 -7.12 -3.72 -10.24
CA LYS A 69 -6.59 -3.29 -11.54
C LYS A 69 -6.65 -1.77 -11.74
N THR A 70 -7.74 -1.13 -11.35
CA THR A 70 -7.90 0.34 -11.43
C THR A 70 -6.90 1.04 -10.51
N VAL A 71 -6.74 0.57 -9.27
CA VAL A 71 -5.80 1.18 -8.31
C VAL A 71 -4.35 1.04 -8.79
N ILE A 72 -3.96 -0.13 -9.32
CA ILE A 72 -2.64 -0.32 -9.94
C ILE A 72 -2.41 0.66 -11.08
N ALA A 73 -3.38 0.81 -11.98
CA ALA A 73 -3.23 1.68 -13.14
C ALA A 73 -3.08 3.16 -12.72
N ILE A 74 -3.82 3.60 -11.69
CA ILE A 74 -3.66 4.92 -11.07
C ILE A 74 -2.26 5.05 -10.47
N ALA A 75 -1.80 4.08 -9.67
CA ALA A 75 -0.48 4.09 -9.05
C ALA A 75 0.64 4.20 -10.08
N LYS A 76 0.56 3.40 -11.15
CA LYS A 76 1.51 3.42 -12.27
C LYS A 76 1.54 4.78 -12.95
N TYR A 77 0.38 5.38 -13.21
CA TYR A 77 0.31 6.72 -13.80
C TYR A 77 0.92 7.79 -12.89
N PHE A 78 0.68 7.66 -11.60
CA PHE A 78 1.22 8.57 -10.58
C PHE A 78 2.71 8.34 -10.32
N ARG A 79 3.28 7.23 -10.82
CA ARG A 79 4.65 6.77 -10.57
C ARG A 79 4.95 6.60 -9.08
N VAL A 80 3.99 6.00 -8.37
CA VAL A 80 4.07 5.76 -6.93
C VAL A 80 3.75 4.31 -6.62
N HIS A 81 4.17 3.83 -5.45
CA HIS A 81 3.86 2.47 -5.02
C HIS A 81 2.36 2.33 -4.73
N GLN A 82 1.72 1.27 -5.21
CA GLN A 82 0.28 1.06 -5.04
C GLN A 82 -0.15 0.93 -3.57
N GLU A 83 0.73 0.40 -2.71
CA GLU A 83 0.43 0.16 -1.31
C GLU A 83 0.12 1.44 -0.54
N ILE A 84 0.63 2.60 -0.98
CA ILE A 84 0.37 3.89 -0.32
C ILE A 84 -1.12 4.26 -0.27
N PHE A 85 -1.96 3.60 -1.07
CA PHE A 85 -3.40 3.83 -1.06
C PHE A 85 -4.14 2.95 -0.03
N TYR A 86 -3.47 1.95 0.53
CA TYR A 86 -4.04 0.95 1.44
C TYR A 86 -3.60 1.17 2.88
N ASP A 87 -4.42 0.72 3.82
CA ASP A 87 -4.19 0.92 5.26
C ASP A 87 -2.93 0.19 5.73
N ASP A 88 -2.66 -1.01 5.20
CA ASP A 88 -1.47 -1.82 5.48
C ASP A 88 -0.15 -1.04 5.36
N PHE A 89 -0.06 -0.08 4.44
CA PHE A 89 1.14 0.76 4.29
C PHE A 89 1.37 1.66 5.51
N TYR A 90 0.30 2.09 6.17
CA TYR A 90 0.32 3.00 7.31
C TYR A 90 0.31 2.30 8.67
N ASP A 91 0.13 0.98 8.73
CA ASP A 91 -0.03 0.24 9.99
C ASP A 91 1.26 0.15 10.84
N ASN A 92 2.44 0.41 10.25
CA ASN A 92 3.75 0.35 10.95
C ASN A 92 4.34 1.75 11.20
N LEU A 93 3.55 2.59 11.87
CA LEU A 93 3.80 4.03 12.10
C LEU A 93 5.09 4.45 12.80
N SER A 94 5.76 3.53 13.50
CA SER A 94 7.01 3.86 14.18
C SER A 94 8.13 4.23 13.19
N ASP A 95 8.04 3.76 11.93
CA ASP A 95 9.15 3.82 10.96
C ASP A 95 8.76 4.40 9.59
N ILE A 96 7.54 4.94 9.42
CA ILE A 96 7.16 5.52 8.12
C ILE A 96 7.78 6.90 7.99
N GLU A 97 8.95 6.92 7.37
CA GLU A 97 9.63 8.15 7.02
C GLU A 97 8.88 8.90 5.89
N PRO A 98 8.99 10.25 5.87
CA PRO A 98 8.63 11.05 4.70
C PRO A 98 9.09 10.41 3.40
N PHE A 99 8.17 10.19 2.45
CA PHE A 99 8.48 9.58 1.15
C PHE A 99 8.36 10.61 0.02
N GLU A 100 8.99 10.33 -1.12
CA GLU A 100 9.00 11.22 -2.27
C GLU A 100 7.95 10.82 -3.32
N ILE A 101 7.38 11.83 -3.98
CA ILE A 101 6.48 11.65 -5.12
C ILE A 101 6.95 12.47 -6.33
N GLY A 102 6.62 11.98 -7.53
CA GLY A 102 6.95 12.62 -8.81
C GLY A 102 7.89 11.76 -9.65
N ASP A 103 8.78 12.41 -10.39
CA ASP A 103 9.75 11.76 -11.27
C ASP A 103 10.96 11.30 -10.45
N VAL A 104 10.67 10.39 -9.54
CA VAL A 104 11.67 9.69 -8.77
C VAL A 104 12.28 8.68 -9.76
N SER A 105 13.43 9.01 -10.34
CA SER A 105 14.13 8.20 -11.34
C SER A 105 14.50 6.79 -10.84
N SER A 106 14.26 6.50 -9.56
CA SER A 106 14.38 5.19 -8.91
C SER A 106 13.05 4.43 -8.72
N VAL A 107 11.87 5.02 -8.95
CA VAL A 107 10.57 4.37 -8.63
C VAL A 107 9.94 3.64 -9.83
N ALA A 108 10.46 3.86 -11.05
CA ALA A 108 10.23 2.97 -12.19
C ALA A 108 11.23 1.81 -12.27
N SER A 109 12.21 1.75 -11.36
CA SER A 109 13.18 0.66 -11.20
C SER A 109 13.13 0.00 -9.81
N SER A 110 12.01 0.09 -9.11
CA SER A 110 11.66 -0.88 -8.06
C SER A 110 10.65 -1.89 -8.61
N ASN A 111 11.02 -2.52 -9.73
CA ASN A 111 10.76 -3.94 -9.88
C ASN A 111 12.08 -4.65 -10.14
N SER A 112 12.89 -4.76 -9.07
CA SER A 112 13.79 -5.87 -8.75
C SER A 112 14.36 -5.59 -7.36
N GLU A 113 14.31 -6.58 -6.46
CA GLU A 113 14.76 -6.49 -5.05
C GLU A 113 13.79 -5.81 -4.04
N ASN A 114 12.50 -6.12 -4.14
CA ASN A 114 11.92 -6.88 -3.02
C ASN A 114 11.49 -8.25 -3.56
N GLN A 115 12.46 -9.01 -4.10
CA GLN A 115 12.67 -10.30 -3.45
C GLN A 115 12.95 -9.94 -1.99
N SER A 116 11.92 -9.76 -1.15
CA SER A 116 12.12 -9.96 0.28
C SER A 116 12.72 -11.35 0.31
N LYS A 117 14.03 -11.41 0.52
CA LYS A 117 14.86 -12.59 0.37
C LYS A 117 14.07 -13.73 0.95
N LYS A 118 13.50 -14.57 0.07
CA LYS A 118 12.61 -15.63 0.53
C LYS A 118 13.48 -16.47 1.44
N SER A 119 13.11 -16.47 2.70
CA SER A 119 13.88 -17.14 3.72
C SER A 119 13.13 -18.42 4.00
N ASN A 120 13.88 -19.52 4.08
CA ASN A 120 13.31 -20.77 4.54
C ASN A 120 12.91 -20.57 6.00
N CYS A 121 11.61 -20.40 6.21
CA CYS A 121 11.02 -20.27 7.52
C CYS A 121 10.58 -21.65 7.97
N VAL A 122 11.03 -22.09 9.13
CA VAL A 122 10.55 -23.32 9.76
C VAL A 122 9.54 -22.93 10.82
N ILE A 123 8.33 -23.46 10.70
CA ILE A 123 7.27 -23.30 11.70
C ILE A 123 7.11 -24.62 12.41
N THR A 124 7.34 -24.61 13.72
CA THR A 124 7.16 -25.79 14.56
C THR A 124 6.11 -25.49 15.63
N VAL A 125 5.07 -26.31 15.68
CA VAL A 125 4.04 -26.28 16.72
C VAL A 125 4.16 -27.57 17.52
N VAL A 126 4.29 -27.46 18.84
CA VAL A 126 4.46 -28.59 19.76
C VAL A 126 3.33 -28.57 20.78
N GLY A 127 2.62 -29.69 20.94
CA GLY A 127 1.53 -29.81 21.91
C GLY A 127 1.15 -31.27 22.16
N ALA A 128 0.83 -31.61 23.42
CA ALA A 128 0.29 -32.92 23.82
C ALA A 128 1.06 -34.17 23.33
N GLY A 129 2.39 -34.08 23.18
CA GLY A 129 3.23 -35.18 22.68
C GLY A 129 3.32 -35.26 21.14
N GLU A 130 2.65 -34.35 20.44
CA GLU A 130 2.69 -34.22 18.98
C GLU A 130 3.53 -32.99 18.57
N THR A 131 4.17 -33.07 17.41
CA THR A 131 4.94 -31.97 16.82
C THR A 131 4.63 -31.90 15.32
N ILE A 132 4.21 -30.71 14.88
CA ILE A 132 4.02 -30.38 13.47
C ILE A 132 5.14 -29.42 13.09
N SER A 133 5.90 -29.73 12.04
CA SER A 133 6.97 -28.87 11.54
C SER A 133 6.88 -28.74 10.03
N GLU A 134 6.74 -27.50 9.54
CA GLU A 134 6.61 -27.19 8.12
C GLU A 134 7.67 -26.18 7.70
N VAL A 135 8.21 -26.36 6.49
CA VAL A 135 9.19 -25.45 5.89
C VAL A 135 8.50 -24.66 4.79
N LEU A 136 8.53 -23.34 4.91
CA LEU A 136 7.85 -22.43 4.01
C LEU A 136 8.86 -21.46 3.38
N GLU A 137 8.78 -21.31 2.06
CA GLU A 137 9.48 -20.26 1.33
C GLU A 137 8.64 -18.99 1.31
N ILE A 138 8.86 -18.13 2.30
CA ILE A 138 8.06 -16.93 2.52
C ILE A 138 8.95 -15.70 2.71
N THR A 139 8.38 -14.55 2.40
CA THR A 139 8.99 -13.23 2.55
C THR A 139 8.91 -12.73 4.00
N ASP A 140 9.76 -11.77 4.38
CA ASP A 140 9.71 -11.14 5.71
C ASP A 140 8.35 -10.52 6.03
N VAL A 141 7.68 -9.97 5.01
CA VAL A 141 6.31 -9.42 5.15
C VAL A 141 5.31 -10.53 5.46
N GLU A 142 5.40 -11.66 4.78
CA GLU A 142 4.55 -12.83 5.03
C GLU A 142 4.84 -13.47 6.40
N ILE A 143 6.11 -13.57 6.82
CA ILE A 143 6.51 -14.03 8.16
C ILE A 143 5.86 -13.14 9.22
N ARG A 144 5.98 -11.81 9.08
CA ARG A 144 5.37 -10.85 10.03
C ARG A 144 3.85 -11.00 10.09
N ARG A 145 3.17 -11.14 8.94
CA ARG A 145 1.72 -11.38 8.87
C ARG A 145 1.32 -12.68 9.55
N LEU A 146 2.08 -13.75 9.35
CA LEU A 146 1.83 -15.06 9.93
C LEU A 146 2.01 -15.04 11.45
N LEU A 147 3.08 -14.41 11.95
CA LEU A 147 3.30 -14.22 13.38
C LEU A 147 2.16 -13.43 14.04
N LYS A 148 1.63 -12.40 13.36
CA LYS A 148 0.48 -11.63 13.87
C LYS A 148 -0.77 -12.50 14.00
N ARG A 149 -1.05 -13.36 13.02
CA ARG A 149 -2.17 -14.32 13.07
C ARG A 149 -1.99 -15.35 14.18
N ILE A 150 -0.80 -15.94 14.30
CA ILE A 150 -0.50 -16.92 15.36
C ILE A 150 -0.69 -16.28 16.74
N ARG A 151 -0.21 -15.05 16.96
CA ARG A 151 -0.40 -14.35 18.24
C ARG A 151 -1.88 -14.11 18.56
N LEU A 152 -2.65 -13.66 17.58
CA LEU A 152 -4.08 -13.43 17.76
C LEU A 152 -4.81 -14.73 18.13
N GLU A 153 -4.47 -15.85 17.47
CA GLU A 153 -5.06 -17.15 17.79
C GLU A 153 -4.70 -17.62 19.21
N ILE A 154 -3.44 -17.42 19.64
CA ILE A 154 -3.01 -17.70 21.02
C ILE A 154 -3.78 -16.86 22.03
N GLU A 155 -4.02 -15.57 21.75
CA GLU A 155 -4.80 -14.70 22.64
C GLU A 155 -6.26 -15.15 22.74
N LEU A 156 -6.88 -15.57 21.63
CA LEU A 156 -8.24 -16.11 21.64
C LEU A 156 -8.33 -17.39 22.46
N ILE A 157 -7.36 -18.31 22.32
CA ILE A 157 -7.30 -19.53 23.13
C ILE A 157 -7.20 -19.19 24.62
N LYS A 158 -6.34 -18.23 25.00
CA LYS A 158 -6.17 -17.79 26.39
C LYS A 158 -7.41 -17.11 27.00
N GLN A 159 -8.28 -16.54 26.18
CA GLN A 159 -9.53 -15.92 26.62
C GLN A 159 -10.71 -16.91 26.69
N GLY A 160 -10.55 -18.09 26.08
CA GLY A 160 -11.54 -19.16 26.05
C GLY A 160 -11.33 -20.25 27.12
N GLU A 161 -10.32 -20.11 27.98
CA GLU A 161 -10.09 -20.87 29.23
C GLU A 161 -10.38 -19.99 30.45
#